data_AF-A0A1H7N8B4-F1
#
_entry.id   AF-A0A1H7N8B4-F1
#
_cell.length_a   1.000
_cell.length_b   1.000
_cell.length_c   1.000
_cell.angle_alpha   90.00
_cell.angle_beta   90.00
_cell.angle_gamma   90.00
#
_symmetry.space_group_name_H-M   'P 1'
#
loop_
_entity.id
_entity.type
_entity.pdbx_description
1 polymer ?
#
loop_
_entity_poly.entity_id
_entity_poly.type
_entity_poly.pdbx_seq_one_letter_code
_entity_poly.pdbx_strand_id
1 'polypeptide(L)' 'MQIETLEVYYDRKVQLDQFEPITFGATATVTLEDEDDTDEVYADVARDLQDTVERELARRVATKKREERDN' A
#
# COMPACT_ATOMS: atom_id res chain seq x y z
N MET A 1 25.01 -14.03 -12.77
CA MET A 1 24.08 -13.96 -11.65
C MET A 1 24.41 -12.71 -10.88
N GLN A 2 24.00 -11.59 -11.44
CA GLN A 2 23.94 -10.32 -10.75
C GLN A 2 22.56 -10.26 -10.11
N ILE A 3 22.49 -9.98 -8.81
CA ILE A 3 21.23 -9.84 -8.10
C ILE A 3 21.01 -8.34 -7.95
N GLU A 4 19.90 -7.84 -8.49
CA GLU A 4 19.49 -6.45 -8.33
C GLU A 4 18.30 -6.36 -7.37
N THR A 5 18.26 -5.30 -6.57
CA THR A 5 17.18 -5.09 -5.59
C THR A 5 16.32 -3.92 -6.01
N LEU A 6 15.01 -4.14 -6.11
CA LEU A 6 14.01 -3.12 -6.40
C LEU A 6 13.22 -2.82 -5.13
N GLU A 7 13.14 -1.54 -4.76
CA GLU A 7 12.29 -1.06 -3.67
C GLU A 7 11.10 -0.30 -4.26
N VAL A 8 9.88 -0.74 -3.92
CA VAL A 8 8.64 -0.12 -4.35
C VAL A 8 7.88 0.37 -3.12
N TYR A 9 7.41 1.62 -3.19
CA TYR A 9 6.70 2.27 -2.09
C TYR A 9 5.40 2.89 -2.58
N TYR A 10 4.35 2.72 -1.78
CA TYR A 10 3.09 3.42 -1.98
C TYR A 10 2.49 3.83 -0.63
N ASP A 11 2.07 5.09 -0.52
CA ASP A 11 1.31 5.60 0.61
C ASP A 11 0.13 6.45 0.19
N ARG A 12 -0.86 6.50 1.08
CA ARG A 12 -2.01 7.35 0.92
C ARG A 12 -2.43 7.96 2.25
N LYS A 13 -2.73 9.25 2.19
CA LYS A 13 -3.30 10.04 3.28
C LYS A 13 -4.81 10.13 3.17
N VAL A 14 -5.53 9.86 4.25
CA VAL A 14 -6.99 9.93 4.34
C VAL A 14 -7.40 10.63 5.63
N GLN A 15 -8.43 11.47 5.56
CA GLN A 15 -9.08 12.06 6.74
C GLN A 15 -10.17 11.10 7.25
N LEU A 16 -10.06 10.61 8.48
CA LEU A 16 -11.08 9.72 9.06
C LEU A 16 -12.18 10.49 9.79
N ASP A 17 -11.80 11.47 10.60
CA ASP A 17 -12.72 12.36 11.33
C ASP A 17 -12.11 13.78 11.38
N GLN A 18 -12.87 14.78 11.83
CA GLN A 18 -12.38 16.14 12.06
C GLN A 18 -11.11 16.09 12.93
N PHE A 19 -9.99 16.56 12.38
CA PHE A 19 -8.67 16.56 13.02
C PHE A 19 -7.96 15.20 13.20
N GLU A 20 -8.47 14.11 12.60
CA GLU A 20 -7.79 12.79 12.59
C GLU A 20 -7.38 12.35 11.15
N PRO A 21 -6.33 12.95 10.56
CA PRO A 21 -5.73 12.45 9.33
C PRO A 21 -4.83 11.25 9.63
N ILE A 22 -4.97 10.18 8.85
CA ILE A 22 -4.04 9.04 8.85
C ILE A 22 -3.28 8.98 7.53
N THR A 23 -2.01 8.61 7.60
CA THR A 23 -1.24 8.15 6.45
C THR A 23 -1.01 6.66 6.61
N PHE A 24 -1.35 5.88 5.58
CA PHE A 24 -1.01 4.47 5.54
C PHE A 24 -0.24 4.20 4.26
N GLY A 25 0.89 3.49 4.40
CA GLY A 25 1.72 3.11 3.29
C GLY A 25 2.37 1.77 3.52
N ALA A 26 2.83 1.18 2.44
CA ALA A 26 3.54 -0.08 2.42
C ALA A 26 4.76 0.02 1.50
N THR A 27 5.80 -0.71 1.87
CA THR A 27 7.02 -0.86 1.07
C THR A 27 7.20 -2.34 0.77
N ALA A 28 7.57 -2.65 -0.47
CA ALA A 28 8.01 -3.97 -0.87
C ALA A 28 9.46 -3.90 -1.36
N THR A 29 10.26 -4.87 -0.95
CA THR A 29 11.61 -5.09 -1.46
C THR A 29 11.60 -6.38 -2.27
N VAL A 30 12.00 -6.29 -3.52
CA VAL A 30 11.99 -7.40 -4.47
C VAL A 30 13.41 -7.66 -4.95
N THR A 31 13.76 -8.94 -5.04
CA THR A 31 15.03 -9.40 -5.60
C THR A 31 14.78 -9.79 -7.05
N LEU A 32 15.51 -9.17 -7.97
CA LEU A 32 15.42 -9.44 -9.41
C LEU A 32 16.56 -10.35 -9.87
N GLU A 33 16.24 -11.25 -10.80
CA GLU A 33 17.18 -12.07 -11.54
C GLU A 33 17.52 -11.41 -12.90
N ASP A 34 18.64 -11.83 -13.52
CA ASP A 34 19.15 -11.25 -14.78
C ASP A 34 18.13 -11.34 -15.97
N GLU A 35 17.09 -12.17 -15.83
CA GLU A 35 16.07 -12.43 -16.86
C GLU A 35 14.76 -11.65 -16.64
N ASP A 36 14.60 -11.01 -15.48
CA ASP A 36 13.37 -10.32 -15.09
C ASP A 36 13.21 -8.99 -15.83
N ASP A 37 11.99 -8.69 -16.28
CA ASP A 37 11.63 -7.36 -16.76
C ASP A 37 11.29 -6.46 -15.57
N THR A 38 12.23 -5.57 -15.22
CA THR A 38 12.10 -4.63 -14.11
C THR A 38 10.83 -3.77 -14.19
N ASP A 39 10.40 -3.37 -15.39
CA ASP A 39 9.22 -2.53 -15.55
C ASP A 39 7.93 -3.33 -15.30
N GLU A 40 7.89 -4.60 -15.73
CA GLU A 40 6.78 -5.51 -15.44
C GLU A 40 6.69 -5.82 -13.94
N VAL A 41 7.81 -6.21 -13.33
CA VAL A 41 7.86 -6.51 -11.88
C VAL A 41 7.50 -5.28 -11.05
N TYR A 42 7.98 -4.10 -11.42
CA TYR A 42 7.61 -2.86 -10.75
C TYR A 42 6.09 -2.61 -10.85
N ALA A 43 5.51 -2.74 -12.04
CA ALA A 43 4.09 -2.45 -12.27
C ALA A 43 3.18 -3.39 -11.47
N ASP A 44 3.54 -4.67 -11.38
CA ASP A 44 2.78 -5.65 -10.61
C ASP A 44 2.90 -5.42 -9.10
N VAL A 45 4.13 -5.20 -8.60
CA VAL A 45 4.37 -4.92 -7.17
C VAL A 45 3.71 -3.61 -6.74
N ALA A 46 3.73 -2.59 -7.59
CA ALA A 46 3.06 -1.31 -7.33
C ALA A 46 1.54 -1.48 -7.25
N ARG A 47 0.94 -2.31 -8.14
CA ARG A 47 -0.49 -2.61 -8.11
C ARG A 47 -0.87 -3.34 -6.81
N ASP A 48 -0.08 -4.33 -6.40
CA ASP A 48 -0.33 -5.10 -5.18
C ASP A 48 -0.21 -4.24 -3.91
N LEU A 49 0.79 -3.35 -3.86
CA LEU A 49 0.95 -2.38 -2.77
C LEU A 49 -0.23 -1.41 -2.72
N GLN A 50 -0.66 -0.91 -3.88
CA GLN A 50 -1.83 -0.04 -3.97
C GLN A 50 -3.08 -0.74 -3.44
N ASP A 51 -3.39 -1.94 -3.93
CA ASP A 51 -4.54 -2.73 -3.49
C ASP A 51 -4.50 -3.02 -1.99
N THR A 52 -3.32 -3.30 -1.45
CA THR A 52 -3.12 -3.55 -0.02
C THR A 52 -3.42 -2.31 0.82
N VAL A 53 -2.85 -1.16 0.44
CA VAL A 53 -3.06 0.11 1.14
C VAL A 53 -4.53 0.54 1.06
N GLU A 54 -5.16 0.40 -0.10
CA GLU A 54 -6.57 0.74 -0.32
C GLU A 54 -7.51 -0.14 0.51
N ARG A 55 -7.29 -1.46 0.56
CA ARG A 55 -8.10 -2.39 1.37
C ARG A 55 -7.99 -2.09 2.86
N GLU A 56 -6.78 -1.80 3.35
CA GLU A 56 -6.57 -1.47 4.76
C GLU A 56 -7.20 -0.13 5.14
N LEU A 57 -7.09 0.88 4.27
CA LEU A 57 -7.78 2.16 4.45
C LEU A 57 -9.30 1.98 4.46
N ALA A 58 -9.85 1.19 3.54
CA ALA A 58 -11.28 0.91 3.49
C ALA A 58 -11.77 0.20 4.76
N ARG A 59 -11.00 -0.77 5.27
CA ARG A 59 -11.29 -1.45 6.54
C ARG A 59 -11.31 -0.47 7.70
N ARG A 60 -10.31 0.41 7.81
CA ARG A 60 -10.21 1.40 8.90
C ARG A 60 -11.38 2.38 8.87
N VAL A 61 -11.73 2.89 7.70
CA VAL A 61 -12.90 3.76 7.50
C VAL A 61 -14.19 3.04 7.90
N ALA A 62 -14.36 1.78 7.50
CA ALA A 62 -15.55 0.99 7.83
C ALA A 62 -15.67 0.73 9.35
N THR A 63 -14.57 0.41 10.01
CA THR A 63 -14.53 0.26 11.48
C THR A 63 -14.91 1.57 12.16
N LYS A 64 -14.34 2.71 11.74
CA LYS A 64 -14.66 4.02 12.34
C LYS A 64 -16.13 4.39 12.19
N LYS A 65 -16.70 4.23 10.99
CA LYS A 65 -18.13 4.48 10.76
C LYS A 65 -19.05 3.60 11.59
N ARG A 66 -18.60 2.41 11.98
CA ARG A 66 -19.35 1.52 12.87
C ARG A 66 -19.28 2.00 14.32
N GLU A 67 -18.09 2.37 14.80
CA GLU A 67 -17.91 2.96 16.13
C GLU A 67 -18.76 4.22 16.33
N GLU A 68 -18.87 5.08 15.31
CA GLU A 68 -19.71 6.29 15.35
C GLU A 68 -21.22 6.01 15.36
N ARG A 69 -21.66 4.87 14.82
CA ARG A 69 -23.09 4.50 14.78
C ARG A 69 -23.59 3.85 16.06
N ASP A 70 -22.70 3.20 16.79
CA ASP A 70 -23.02 2.48 18.03
C ASP A 70 -22.91 3.38 19.28
N ASN A 71 -22.65 4.69 19.10
CA ASN A 71 -22.47 5.71 20.14
C ASN A 71 -23.50 6.84 19.98
#